data_AF-A0A3M7LAJ5-F1
#
_entry.id   AF-A0A3M7LAJ5-F1
#
_cell.length_a   1.000
_cell.length_b   1.000
_cell.length_c   1.000
_cell.angle_alpha   90.00
_cell.angle_beta   90.00
_cell.angle_gamma   90.00
#
_symmetry.space_group_name_H-M   'P 1'
#
loop_
_entity.id
_entity.type
_entity.pdbx_description
1 polymer ?
#
loop_
_entity_poly.entity_id
_entity_poly.type
_entity_poly.pdbx_seq_one_letter_code
_entity_poly.pdbx_strand_id
1 'polypeptide(L)'
;MKKQFITAMTVLMSAFALGQVGINTETPQSTLDIVGTSSANSPDGVLIPRFTVAQLAAKDAAYGASQNGVLVFVTSGTGSSGKTSDIVGSGFYYYDNSVSKWKIVGGNSASASFNVTAEQTLDYTVLATDDYIALKVDTSGHTLTLPTTGIVAGKKIYVSNTGRNNINISPAPRNTSTAQVQAGASGILLYIGGTGDGSWDWVTGF
;
A
#
# COMPACT_ATOMS: atom_id res chain seq x y z
N MET A 1 -58.41 36.21 -6.22
CA MET A 1 -58.52 34.74 -6.04
C MET A 1 -57.55 33.97 -6.95
N LYS A 2 -57.60 34.13 -8.29
CA LYS A 2 -56.72 33.39 -9.23
C LYS A 2 -55.21 33.50 -8.94
N LYS A 3 -54.71 34.69 -8.60
CA LYS A 3 -53.27 34.90 -8.30
C LYS A 3 -52.83 34.22 -6.99
N GLN A 4 -53.69 34.23 -5.97
CA GLN A 4 -53.38 33.61 -4.68
C GLN A 4 -53.40 32.09 -4.73
N PHE A 5 -54.26 31.53 -5.60
CA PHE A 5 -54.30 30.10 -5.87
C PHE A 5 -53.01 29.60 -6.55
N ILE A 6 -52.50 30.32 -7.55
CA ILE A 6 -51.24 29.97 -8.23
C ILE A 6 -50.07 30.02 -7.24
N THR A 7 -49.99 31.08 -6.41
CA THR A 7 -48.92 31.19 -5.40
C THR A 7 -48.97 30.07 -4.37
N ALA A 8 -50.15 29.72 -3.86
CA ALA A 8 -50.30 28.62 -2.91
C ALA A 8 -49.90 27.26 -3.52
N MET A 9 -50.28 27.02 -4.78
CA MET A 9 -49.91 25.81 -5.51
C MET A 9 -48.40 25.67 -5.70
N THR A 10 -47.71 26.77 -6.06
CA THR A 10 -46.25 26.77 -6.23
C THR A 10 -45.51 26.50 -4.92
N VAL A 11 -45.97 27.08 -3.80
CA VAL A 11 -45.37 26.84 -2.47
C VAL A 11 -45.60 25.39 -1.99
N LEU A 12 -46.78 24.84 -2.26
CA LEU A 12 -47.07 23.42 -1.98
C LEU A 12 -46.18 22.49 -2.81
N MET A 13 -45.93 22.80 -4.09
CA MET A 13 -45.06 21.99 -4.94
C MET A 13 -43.58 22.06 -4.54
N SER A 14 -43.10 23.21 -4.04
CA SER A 14 -41.71 23.32 -3.57
C SER A 14 -41.41 22.47 -2.32
N ALA A 15 -42.44 22.13 -1.53
CA ALA A 15 -42.28 21.29 -0.35
C ALA A 15 -41.96 19.81 -0.68
N PHE A 16 -42.15 19.40 -1.93
CA PHE A 16 -41.89 18.03 -2.41
C PHE A 16 -40.63 17.92 -3.28
N ALA A 17 -39.85 18.99 -3.44
CA ALA A 17 -38.61 18.95 -4.21
C ALA A 17 -37.49 18.27 -3.39
N LEU A 18 -37.12 17.04 -3.77
CA LEU A 18 -35.98 16.33 -3.21
C LEU A 18 -34.67 16.84 -3.86
N GLY A 19 -33.62 17.06 -3.07
CA GLY A 19 -32.35 17.66 -3.52
C GLY A 19 -31.38 16.72 -4.26
N GLN A 20 -31.88 15.70 -4.97
CA GLN A 20 -31.04 14.81 -5.76
C GLN A 20 -30.62 15.48 -7.07
N VAL A 21 -29.37 15.32 -7.50
CA VAL A 21 -28.83 15.91 -8.73
C VAL A 21 -28.53 14.80 -9.74
N GLY A 22 -29.26 14.79 -10.85
CA GLY A 22 -28.96 13.96 -12.01
C GLY A 22 -28.15 14.72 -13.05
N ILE A 23 -27.08 14.10 -13.56
CA ILE A 23 -26.40 14.54 -14.78
C ILE A 23 -26.66 13.47 -15.83
N ASN A 24 -27.30 13.87 -16.93
CA ASN A 24 -27.69 12.97 -18.02
C ASN A 24 -28.67 11.85 -17.61
N THR A 25 -29.49 12.10 -16.56
CA THR A 25 -30.61 11.23 -16.14
C THR A 25 -31.75 12.07 -15.54
N GLU A 26 -33.00 11.74 -15.87
CA GLU A 26 -34.20 12.37 -15.31
C GLU A 26 -34.66 11.70 -14.01
N THR A 27 -34.13 10.52 -13.70
CA THR A 27 -34.53 9.72 -12.53
C THR A 27 -33.32 9.28 -11.70
N PRO A 28 -32.64 10.23 -11.02
CA PRO A 28 -31.44 9.94 -10.23
C PRO A 28 -31.69 8.83 -9.21
N GLN A 29 -30.78 7.87 -9.12
CA GLN A 29 -30.85 6.77 -8.13
C GLN A 29 -29.99 7.02 -6.87
N SER A 30 -29.26 8.14 -6.84
CA SER A 30 -28.41 8.57 -5.73
C SER A 30 -28.46 10.09 -5.57
N THR A 31 -27.87 10.62 -4.49
CA THR A 31 -27.80 12.08 -4.25
C THR A 31 -27.11 12.82 -5.42
N LEU A 32 -26.11 12.19 -6.03
CA LEU A 32 -25.54 12.58 -7.32
C LEU A 32 -25.50 11.33 -8.20
N ASP A 33 -26.20 11.35 -9.32
CA ASP A 33 -26.22 10.27 -10.31
C ASP A 33 -25.73 10.81 -11.66
N ILE A 34 -24.70 10.19 -12.23
CA ILE A 34 -24.06 10.63 -13.47
C ILE A 34 -24.07 9.45 -14.43
N VAL A 35 -24.93 9.54 -15.43
CA VAL A 35 -25.11 8.46 -16.41
C VAL A 35 -24.29 8.77 -17.66
N GLY A 36 -23.45 7.82 -18.08
CA GLY A 36 -22.65 7.96 -19.30
C GLY A 36 -23.50 7.94 -20.57
N THR A 37 -22.91 8.37 -21.67
CA THR A 37 -23.48 8.30 -23.01
C THR A 37 -22.91 7.11 -23.78
N SER A 38 -23.57 6.69 -24.86
CA SER A 38 -23.02 5.71 -25.81
C SER A 38 -22.19 6.34 -26.94
N SER A 39 -21.95 7.65 -26.88
CA SER A 39 -21.25 8.39 -27.94
C SER A 39 -19.74 8.24 -27.80
N ALA A 40 -19.08 7.75 -28.86
CA ALA A 40 -17.62 7.62 -28.89
C ALA A 40 -16.88 8.98 -28.84
N ASN A 41 -17.58 10.09 -29.07
CA ASN A 41 -17.02 11.44 -29.08
C ASN A 41 -17.36 12.24 -27.81
N SER A 42 -17.97 11.60 -26.80
CA SER A 42 -18.35 12.23 -25.54
C SER A 42 -17.45 11.71 -24.41
N PRO A 43 -16.56 12.53 -23.85
CA PRO A 43 -15.74 12.12 -22.72
C PRO A 43 -16.56 12.15 -21.41
N ASP A 44 -17.20 11.04 -21.09
CA ASP A 44 -17.97 10.91 -19.85
C ASP A 44 -17.06 10.73 -18.63
N GLY A 45 -17.43 11.35 -17.51
CA GLY A 45 -16.73 11.17 -16.24
C GLY A 45 -16.87 12.35 -15.29
N VAL A 46 -16.23 12.23 -14.13
CA VAL A 46 -16.15 13.31 -13.13
C VAL A 46 -14.74 13.87 -13.12
N LEU A 47 -14.61 15.13 -13.52
CA LEU A 47 -13.35 15.82 -13.45
C LEU A 47 -13.15 16.45 -12.06
N ILE A 48 -12.40 15.78 -11.21
CA ILE A 48 -12.11 16.24 -9.85
C ILE A 48 -11.01 17.33 -9.83
N PRO A 49 -10.89 18.11 -8.73
CA PRO A 49 -9.80 19.06 -8.56
C PRO A 49 -8.41 18.42 -8.69
N ARG A 50 -7.51 19.09 -9.42
CA ARG A 50 -6.16 18.59 -9.68
C ARG A 50 -5.12 19.56 -9.12
N PHE A 51 -4.11 19.02 -8.46
CA PHE A 51 -3.06 19.82 -7.81
C PHE A 51 -1.69 19.17 -7.98
N THR A 52 -0.62 19.97 -8.07
CA THR A 52 0.71 19.46 -7.72
C THR A 52 0.81 19.25 -6.22
N VAL A 53 1.77 18.44 -5.75
CA VAL A 53 1.99 18.27 -4.30
C VAL A 53 2.23 19.62 -3.61
N ALA A 54 2.99 20.53 -4.24
CA ALA A 54 3.25 21.86 -3.69
C ALA A 54 1.98 22.70 -3.53
N GLN A 55 1.06 22.66 -4.50
CA GLN A 55 -0.22 23.36 -4.42
C GLN A 55 -1.12 22.79 -3.32
N LEU A 56 -1.07 21.48 -3.12
CA LEU A 56 -1.85 20.80 -2.08
C LEU A 56 -1.27 21.07 -0.68
N ALA A 57 0.06 21.08 -0.56
CA ALA A 57 0.78 21.45 0.66
C ALA A 57 0.55 22.91 1.05
N ALA A 58 0.46 23.83 0.09
CA ALA A 58 0.09 25.23 0.36
C ALA A 58 -1.32 25.38 0.96
N LYS A 59 -2.17 24.35 0.83
CA LYS A 59 -3.52 24.29 1.40
C LYS A 59 -3.59 23.44 2.67
N ASP A 60 -2.47 23.05 3.27
CA ASP A 60 -2.43 22.13 4.41
C ASP A 60 -3.43 22.55 5.51
N ALA A 61 -3.37 23.81 5.96
CA ALA A 61 -4.26 24.33 7.00
C ALA A 61 -5.77 24.33 6.64
N ALA A 62 -6.12 24.29 5.34
CA ALA A 62 -7.51 24.34 4.87
C ALA A 62 -8.24 22.99 4.93
N TYR A 63 -7.52 21.88 5.06
CA TYR A 63 -8.12 20.54 5.12
C TYR A 63 -8.26 20.09 6.58
N GLY A 64 -9.44 20.23 7.17
CA GLY A 64 -9.75 19.78 8.53
C GLY A 64 -10.77 18.64 8.54
N ALA A 65 -11.38 18.40 9.71
CA ALA A 65 -12.36 17.33 9.90
C ALA A 65 -13.51 17.35 8.88
N SER A 66 -14.00 18.52 8.51
CA SER A 66 -15.08 18.69 7.54
C SER A 66 -14.70 18.34 6.09
N GLN A 67 -13.41 18.21 5.79
CA GLN A 67 -12.90 17.80 4.47
C GLN A 67 -12.48 16.34 4.42
N ASN A 68 -12.72 15.56 5.48
CA ASN A 68 -12.42 14.13 5.48
C ASN A 68 -13.13 13.42 4.32
N GLY A 69 -12.39 12.67 3.51
CA GLY A 69 -12.90 11.99 2.32
C GLY A 69 -12.89 12.82 1.03
N VAL A 70 -12.42 14.07 1.05
CA VAL A 70 -12.25 14.86 -0.19
C VAL A 70 -11.28 14.15 -1.13
N LEU A 71 -11.69 13.98 -2.39
CA LEU A 71 -10.93 13.35 -3.46
C LEU A 71 -10.26 14.40 -4.36
N VAL A 72 -8.97 14.23 -4.63
CA VAL A 72 -8.19 15.06 -5.56
C VAL A 72 -7.32 14.18 -6.46
N PHE A 73 -6.92 14.73 -7.61
CA PHE A 73 -5.89 14.13 -8.44
C PHE A 73 -4.58 14.89 -8.28
N VAL A 74 -3.54 14.22 -7.78
CA VAL A 74 -2.19 14.79 -7.76
C VAL A 74 -1.58 14.61 -9.13
N THR A 75 -1.12 15.70 -9.76
CA THR A 75 -0.55 15.66 -11.11
C THR A 75 0.94 15.31 -11.13
N SER A 76 1.70 15.79 -10.13
CA SER A 76 3.14 15.55 -10.00
C SER A 76 3.68 15.94 -8.63
N GLY A 77 4.88 15.44 -8.32
CA GLY A 77 5.65 15.74 -7.11
C GLY A 77 5.64 14.61 -6.08
N THR A 78 6.48 14.76 -5.06
CA THR A 78 6.53 13.91 -3.87
C THR A 78 6.40 14.77 -2.63
N GLY A 79 5.70 14.27 -1.62
CA GLY A 79 5.58 14.91 -0.33
C GLY A 79 6.77 14.60 0.56
N SER A 80 7.08 15.55 1.46
CA SER A 80 8.16 15.39 2.45
C SER A 80 7.71 15.70 3.88
N SER A 81 6.58 16.38 4.07
CA SER A 81 6.09 16.80 5.38
C SER A 81 4.60 17.12 5.35
N GLY A 82 4.04 17.49 6.51
CA GLY A 82 2.64 17.91 6.63
C GLY A 82 1.64 16.84 6.20
N LYS A 83 0.46 17.27 5.75
CA LYS A 83 -0.60 16.36 5.27
C LYS A 83 -0.22 15.62 4.00
N THR A 84 0.73 16.14 3.22
CA THR A 84 1.13 15.57 1.92
C THR A 84 2.29 14.58 2.00
N SER A 85 2.87 14.32 3.19
CA SER A 85 4.09 13.51 3.33
C SER A 85 4.03 12.11 2.71
N ASP A 86 2.84 11.55 2.58
CA ASP A 86 2.63 10.17 2.10
C ASP A 86 2.38 10.13 0.58
N ILE A 87 2.41 11.28 -0.10
CA ILE A 87 2.25 11.37 -1.55
C ILE A 87 3.58 11.04 -2.23
N VAL A 88 3.61 9.94 -2.97
CA VAL A 88 4.85 9.43 -3.63
C VAL A 88 4.84 9.66 -5.14
N GLY A 89 3.80 10.26 -5.69
CA GLY A 89 3.69 10.55 -7.11
C GLY A 89 2.29 10.93 -7.55
N SER A 90 2.12 11.00 -8.87
CA SER A 90 0.84 11.28 -9.52
C SER A 90 -0.19 10.20 -9.21
N GLY A 91 -1.47 10.57 -9.06
CA GLY A 91 -2.55 9.63 -8.78
C GLY A 91 -3.74 10.26 -8.07
N PHE A 92 -4.76 9.46 -7.81
CA PHE A 92 -5.90 9.87 -7.00
C PHE A 92 -5.55 9.77 -5.53
N TYR A 93 -5.86 10.81 -4.74
CA TYR A 93 -5.68 10.83 -3.30
C TYR A 93 -6.95 11.32 -2.61
N TYR A 94 -7.27 10.74 -1.45
CA TYR A 94 -8.30 11.26 -0.56
C TYR A 94 -7.67 11.81 0.73
N TYR A 95 -8.30 12.83 1.31
CA TYR A 95 -7.87 13.34 2.62
C TYR A 95 -8.42 12.46 3.74
N ASP A 96 -7.53 11.85 4.51
CA ASP A 96 -7.86 11.12 5.74
C ASP A 96 -7.54 11.98 6.95
N ASN A 97 -8.60 12.50 7.58
CA ASN A 97 -8.47 13.35 8.75
C ASN A 97 -8.02 12.59 10.01
N SER A 98 -8.29 11.27 10.10
CA SER A 98 -7.95 10.48 11.29
C SER A 98 -6.44 10.45 11.55
N VAL A 99 -5.65 10.44 10.47
CA VAL A 99 -4.19 10.53 10.50
C VAL A 99 -3.66 11.87 9.97
N SER A 100 -4.56 12.77 9.54
CA SER A 100 -4.22 14.05 8.91
C SER A 100 -3.24 13.87 7.74
N LYS A 101 -3.56 13.00 6.79
CA LYS A 101 -2.73 12.72 5.60
C LYS A 101 -3.56 12.54 4.34
N TRP A 102 -2.95 12.85 3.20
CA TRP A 102 -3.43 12.42 1.89
C TRP A 102 -3.04 10.96 1.66
N LYS A 103 -4.03 10.13 1.34
CA LYS A 103 -3.87 8.70 1.09
C LYS A 103 -4.23 8.37 -0.36
N ILE A 104 -3.42 7.56 -1.02
CA ILE A 104 -3.67 7.17 -2.40
C ILE A 104 -4.94 6.30 -2.50
N VAL A 105 -5.77 6.56 -3.51
CA VAL A 105 -6.91 5.71 -3.88
C VAL A 105 -6.42 4.64 -4.85
N GLY A 106 -6.77 3.39 -4.56
CA GLY A 106 -6.36 2.24 -5.39
C GLY A 106 -5.20 1.43 -4.83
N GLY A 107 -4.78 1.73 -3.60
CA GLY A 107 -3.71 1.01 -2.92
C GLY A 107 -2.38 1.29 -3.60
N ASN A 108 -1.42 1.84 -2.85
CA ASN A 108 -0.03 1.70 -3.23
C ASN A 108 0.33 0.21 -3.12
N SER A 109 -0.10 -0.63 -4.07
CA SER A 109 0.69 -1.79 -4.43
C SER A 109 1.89 -1.24 -5.21
N ALA A 110 2.71 -0.41 -4.56
CA ALA A 110 4.12 -0.56 -4.79
C ALA A 110 4.34 -2.02 -4.45
N SER A 111 4.49 -2.87 -5.46
CA SER A 111 4.96 -4.25 -5.27
C SER A 111 6.07 -4.12 -4.24
N ALA A 112 5.90 -4.72 -3.06
CA ALA A 112 6.95 -4.69 -2.06
C ALA A 112 8.23 -5.08 -2.80
N SER A 113 9.19 -4.16 -2.89
CA SER A 113 10.40 -4.40 -3.67
C SER A 113 10.99 -5.70 -3.16
N PHE A 114 11.12 -6.69 -4.03
CA PHE A 114 11.71 -7.97 -3.66
C PHE A 114 13.23 -7.77 -3.57
N ASN A 115 13.73 -7.59 -2.35
CA ASN A 115 15.11 -7.20 -2.14
C ASN A 115 16.03 -8.42 -2.19
N VAL A 116 16.85 -8.46 -3.24
CA VAL A 116 17.88 -9.49 -3.46
C VAL A 116 19.21 -8.93 -2.98
N THR A 117 19.89 -9.63 -2.09
CA THR A 117 21.23 -9.24 -1.65
C THR A 117 22.25 -9.36 -2.79
N ALA A 118 23.36 -8.62 -2.68
CA ALA A 118 24.57 -9.04 -3.38
C ALA A 118 25.01 -10.44 -2.89
N GLU A 119 25.83 -11.12 -3.69
CA GLU A 119 26.39 -12.44 -3.32
C GLU A 119 27.23 -12.32 -2.03
N GLN A 120 26.91 -13.14 -1.03
CA GLN A 120 27.63 -13.22 0.24
C GLN A 120 28.51 -14.47 0.25
N THR A 121 29.78 -14.29 0.59
CA THR A 121 30.79 -15.37 0.62
C THR A 121 31.20 -15.78 2.03
N LEU A 122 30.84 -14.97 3.04
CA LEU A 122 31.20 -15.14 4.47
C LEU A 122 29.93 -14.98 5.35
N ASP A 123 30.12 -14.60 6.61
CA ASP A 123 29.03 -14.29 7.54
C ASP A 123 28.13 -13.17 7.00
N TYR A 124 26.82 -13.30 7.22
CA TYR A 124 25.86 -12.28 6.82
C TYR A 124 24.75 -12.12 7.87
N THR A 125 24.41 -10.87 8.18
CA THR A 125 23.27 -10.54 9.02
C THR A 125 22.12 -10.08 8.13
N VAL A 126 21.07 -10.89 8.10
CA VAL A 126 19.86 -10.63 7.31
C VAL A 126 19.11 -9.43 7.87
N LEU A 127 18.77 -8.50 6.98
CA LEU A 127 17.99 -7.32 7.29
C LEU A 127 16.49 -7.65 7.22
N ALA A 128 15.67 -6.90 7.96
CA ALA A 128 14.21 -7.03 7.92
C ALA A 128 13.64 -6.79 6.50
N THR A 129 14.37 -6.01 5.69
CA THR A 129 14.02 -5.68 4.31
C THR A 129 14.41 -6.74 3.30
N ASP A 130 15.36 -7.64 3.61
CA ASP A 130 15.81 -8.63 2.63
C ASP A 130 14.72 -9.65 2.36
N ASP A 131 14.64 -10.12 1.12
CA ASP A 131 13.71 -11.18 0.73
C ASP A 131 14.45 -12.38 0.13
N TYR A 132 15.58 -12.17 -0.54
CA TYR A 132 16.42 -13.23 -1.08
C TYR A 132 17.89 -13.04 -0.74
N ILE A 133 18.50 -14.06 -0.15
CA ILE A 133 19.92 -14.10 0.18
C ILE A 133 20.67 -14.96 -0.83
N ALA A 134 21.52 -14.31 -1.63
CA ALA A 134 22.44 -14.99 -2.54
C ALA A 134 23.72 -15.38 -1.79
N LEU A 135 24.02 -16.67 -1.68
CA LEU A 135 25.20 -17.19 -1.00
C LEU A 135 26.12 -17.93 -1.97
N LYS A 136 27.44 -17.78 -1.75
CA LYS A 136 28.50 -18.56 -2.37
C LYS A 136 29.60 -18.83 -1.36
N VAL A 137 29.29 -19.69 -0.39
CA VAL A 137 30.16 -19.96 0.75
C VAL A 137 31.14 -21.08 0.38
N ASP A 138 32.41 -20.74 0.20
CA ASP A 138 33.47 -21.68 -0.19
C ASP A 138 34.43 -22.05 0.95
N THR A 139 34.25 -21.46 2.14
CA THR A 139 35.00 -21.77 3.37
C THR A 139 34.06 -22.17 4.51
N SER A 140 34.52 -23.01 5.43
CA SER A 140 33.71 -23.47 6.58
C SER A 140 33.70 -22.46 7.73
N GLY A 141 32.69 -22.53 8.59
CA GLY A 141 32.65 -21.77 9.85
C GLY A 141 31.82 -20.49 9.80
N HIS A 142 31.09 -20.25 8.70
CA HIS A 142 30.28 -19.06 8.56
C HIS A 142 28.86 -19.21 9.12
N THR A 143 28.24 -18.07 9.44
CA THR A 143 26.89 -17.99 10.00
C THR A 143 26.03 -16.95 9.30
N LEU A 144 24.83 -17.35 8.91
CA LEU A 144 23.73 -16.51 8.49
C LEU A 144 22.90 -16.15 9.72
N THR A 145 22.94 -14.88 10.12
CA THR A 145 22.24 -14.37 11.30
C THR A 145 20.91 -13.77 10.89
N LEU A 146 19.81 -14.34 11.36
CA LEU A 146 18.45 -13.94 11.05
C LEU A 146 17.92 -12.90 12.05
N PRO A 147 17.08 -11.95 11.60
CA PRO A 147 16.48 -10.99 12.50
C PRO A 147 15.48 -11.66 13.45
N THR A 148 15.39 -11.15 14.68
CA THR A 148 14.37 -11.53 15.67
C THR A 148 13.52 -10.32 16.11
N THR A 149 13.87 -9.13 15.63
CA THR A 149 13.20 -7.86 15.90
C THR A 149 12.94 -7.11 14.61
N GLY A 150 11.91 -6.26 14.56
CA GLY A 150 11.58 -5.47 13.37
C GLY A 150 10.97 -6.28 12.22
N ILE A 151 10.54 -7.52 12.51
CA ILE A 151 9.87 -8.43 11.58
C ILE A 151 8.59 -8.99 12.21
N VAL A 152 7.63 -9.38 11.38
CA VAL A 152 6.34 -9.97 11.81
C VAL A 152 6.27 -11.44 11.44
N ALA A 153 5.58 -12.25 12.24
CA ALA A 153 5.34 -13.65 11.94
C ALA A 153 4.75 -13.80 10.52
N GLY A 154 5.30 -14.72 9.75
CA GLY A 154 5.00 -14.88 8.32
C GLY A 154 6.03 -14.28 7.37
N LYS A 155 7.05 -13.54 7.86
CA LYS A 155 8.20 -13.11 7.03
C LYS A 155 8.90 -14.34 6.44
N LYS A 156 9.16 -14.28 5.14
CA LYS A 156 9.88 -15.32 4.38
C LYS A 156 11.21 -14.75 3.91
N ILE A 157 12.25 -15.55 4.03
CA ILE A 157 13.57 -15.29 3.45
C ILE A 157 13.90 -16.47 2.55
N TYR A 158 14.03 -16.21 1.25
CA TYR A 158 14.53 -17.18 0.30
C TYR A 158 16.05 -17.18 0.39
N VAL A 159 16.67 -18.34 0.37
CA VAL A 159 18.12 -18.45 0.43
C VAL A 159 18.62 -19.53 -0.51
N SER A 160 19.72 -19.24 -1.20
CA SER A 160 20.37 -20.17 -2.12
C SER A 160 21.87 -20.13 -1.91
N ASN A 161 22.47 -21.29 -1.64
CA ASN A 161 23.90 -21.44 -1.50
C ASN A 161 24.48 -22.21 -2.68
N THR A 162 25.23 -21.50 -3.51
CA THR A 162 25.91 -22.06 -4.69
C THR A 162 27.38 -22.40 -4.42
N GLY A 163 27.86 -22.15 -3.21
CA GLY A 163 29.22 -22.45 -2.78
C GLY A 163 29.43 -23.93 -2.43
N ARG A 164 30.67 -24.25 -2.04
CA ARG A 164 31.13 -25.61 -1.72
C ARG A 164 31.03 -25.98 -0.24
N ASN A 165 30.70 -25.03 0.63
CA ASN A 165 30.60 -25.22 2.07
C ASN A 165 29.23 -24.79 2.60
N ASN A 166 28.83 -25.39 3.72
CA ASN A 166 27.60 -25.06 4.42
C ASN A 166 27.76 -23.73 5.19
N ILE A 167 26.65 -23.01 5.38
CA ILE A 167 26.58 -21.88 6.32
C ILE A 167 25.61 -22.22 7.46
N ASN A 168 26.02 -21.93 8.70
CA ASN A 168 25.16 -22.11 9.87
C ASN A 168 24.01 -21.11 9.86
N ILE A 169 22.87 -21.50 10.42
CA ILE A 169 21.72 -20.60 10.60
C ILE A 169 21.62 -20.25 12.09
N SER A 170 21.53 -18.96 12.39
CA SER A 170 21.36 -18.45 13.76
C SER A 170 20.23 -17.41 13.81
N PRO A 171 19.29 -17.46 14.76
CA PRO A 171 19.13 -18.52 15.75
C PRO A 171 18.75 -19.85 15.09
N ALA A 172 18.93 -20.97 15.81
CA ALA A 172 18.70 -22.30 15.28
C ALA A 172 17.24 -22.45 14.83
N PRO A 173 16.97 -22.97 13.61
CA PRO A 173 15.60 -23.23 13.17
C PRO A 173 14.86 -24.23 14.07
N ARG A 174 13.54 -24.11 14.13
CA ARG A 174 12.62 -25.03 14.83
C ARG A 174 12.84 -26.48 14.39
N ASN A 175 13.00 -26.71 13.10
CA ASN A 175 13.44 -28.01 12.59
C ASN A 175 14.96 -28.13 12.69
N THR A 176 15.42 -28.81 13.73
CA THR A 176 16.85 -28.98 14.01
C THR A 176 17.56 -29.96 13.06
N SER A 177 16.82 -30.73 12.25
CA SER A 177 17.43 -31.56 11.20
C SER A 177 18.07 -30.73 10.08
N THR A 178 17.71 -29.43 9.99
CA THR A 178 18.22 -28.49 8.99
C THR A 178 18.70 -27.21 9.68
N ALA A 179 19.86 -27.30 10.34
CA ALA A 179 20.49 -26.16 11.05
C ALA A 179 21.44 -25.33 10.17
N GLN A 180 21.58 -25.70 8.89
CA GLN A 180 22.50 -25.07 7.95
C GLN A 180 21.84 -24.92 6.58
N VAL A 181 22.24 -23.89 5.84
CA VAL A 181 22.03 -23.87 4.38
C VAL A 181 23.16 -24.69 3.77
N GLN A 182 22.83 -25.89 3.30
CA GLN A 182 23.82 -26.81 2.72
C GLN A 182 24.43 -26.26 1.43
N ALA A 183 25.67 -26.66 1.15
CA ALA A 183 26.32 -26.40 -0.13
C ALA A 183 25.46 -26.93 -1.30
N GLY A 184 25.22 -26.10 -2.31
CA GLY A 184 24.40 -26.44 -3.47
C GLY A 184 22.89 -26.53 -3.20
N ALA A 185 22.42 -26.13 -2.01
CA ALA A 185 21.01 -26.20 -1.63
C ALA A 185 20.32 -24.83 -1.64
N SER A 186 19.00 -24.85 -1.70
CA SER A 186 18.15 -23.67 -1.55
C SER A 186 16.92 -24.01 -0.70
N GLY A 187 16.37 -23.00 -0.04
CA GLY A 187 15.21 -23.18 0.83
C GLY A 187 14.60 -21.87 1.25
N ILE A 188 13.58 -21.96 2.11
CA ILE A 188 12.86 -20.81 2.64
C ILE A 188 12.95 -20.85 4.16
N LEU A 189 13.39 -19.75 4.75
CA LEU A 189 13.29 -19.50 6.17
C LEU A 189 12.01 -18.73 6.44
N LEU A 190 11.11 -19.32 7.24
CA LEU A 190 9.85 -18.73 7.65
C LEU A 190 9.92 -18.30 9.12
N TYR A 191 9.77 -17.01 9.38
CA TYR A 191 9.68 -16.53 10.75
C TYR A 191 8.31 -16.87 11.34
N ILE A 192 8.30 -17.63 12.43
CA ILE A 192 7.06 -18.09 13.09
C ILE A 192 6.73 -17.31 14.37
N GLY A 193 7.57 -16.33 14.74
CA GLY A 193 7.41 -15.49 15.93
C GLY A 193 8.32 -15.92 17.09
N GLY A 194 8.51 -15.02 18.05
CA GLY A 194 9.36 -15.24 19.23
C GLY A 194 10.80 -14.74 19.06
N THR A 195 11.66 -15.04 20.03
CA THR A 195 13.06 -14.58 20.04
C THR A 195 13.98 -15.77 20.31
N GLY A 196 15.08 -15.88 19.58
CA GLY A 196 16.07 -16.94 19.76
C GLY A 196 15.72 -18.24 19.04
N ASP A 197 16.30 -19.35 19.49
CA ASP A 197 16.16 -20.65 18.82
C ASP A 197 14.69 -21.08 18.71
N GLY A 198 14.35 -21.63 17.54
CA GLY A 198 12.99 -22.00 17.20
C GLY A 198 12.11 -20.85 16.70
N SER A 199 12.60 -19.61 16.65
CA SER A 199 11.80 -18.48 16.12
C SER A 199 11.64 -18.51 14.59
N TRP A 200 12.48 -19.28 13.91
CA TRP A 200 12.46 -19.50 12.46
C TRP A 200 12.23 -20.97 12.14
N ASP A 201 11.59 -21.29 11.03
CA ASP A 201 11.46 -22.64 10.51
C ASP A 201 12.09 -22.76 9.13
N TRP A 202 12.71 -23.91 8.84
CA TRP A 202 13.28 -24.21 7.53
C TRP A 202 12.25 -24.98 6.70
N VAL A 203 11.75 -24.36 5.64
CA VAL A 203 10.75 -24.91 4.73
C VAL A 203 11.44 -25.25 3.41
N THR A 204 11.34 -26.52 3.03
CA THR A 204 11.89 -27.08 1.78
C THR A 204 10.80 -27.92 1.11
N GLY A 205 10.71 -27.83 -0.22
CA GLY A 205 9.97 -28.79 -1.02
C GLY A 205 10.88 -29.97 -1.32
N PHE A 206 10.38 -31.19 -1.08
CA PHE A 206 11.05 -32.44 -1.46
C PHE A 206 11.25 -32.53 -2.98
#